data_AF-A0A8H8BWL1-F1
#
_entry.id   AF-A0A8H8BWL1-F1
#
_cell.length_a   1.000
_cell.length_b   1.000
_cell.length_c   1.000
_cell.angle_alpha   90.00
_cell.angle_beta   90.00
_cell.angle_gamma   90.00
#
_symmetry.space_group_name_H-M   'P 1'
#
loop_
_entity.id
_entity.type
_entity.pdbx_description
1 polymer ?
#
loop_
_entity_poly.entity_id
_entity_poly.type
_entity_poly.pdbx_seq_one_letter_code
_entity_poly.pdbx_strand_id
1 'polypeptide(L)'
;MSLPAQLSELYISLFSRCTTNNPENRKLVAVTLEVLAIIRRPLSIIELAWAVALGTDQEGVTNVAALARLVDPHRVMSLIQQFVAHVNFGDVKKRQVRLVQQSVKEFIIRDMPSNRPNLQDQAISRTTHQGLIHQRTGSLEAGLVDICIKYLLLDEFGRTDLFSEEQVAIEELPH
;
A
#
# COMPACT_ATOMS: atom_id res chain seq x y z
N MET A 1 -20.63 1.22 9.57
CA MET A 1 -21.75 0.29 9.36
C MET A 1 -21.13 -1.07 9.04
N SER A 2 -21.84 -2.19 9.17
CA SER A 2 -21.27 -3.51 8.86
C SER A 2 -21.37 -3.79 7.36
N LEU A 3 -20.26 -4.17 6.73
CA LEU A 3 -20.24 -4.67 5.36
C LEU A 3 -21.21 -5.86 5.21
N PRO A 4 -22.16 -5.83 4.25
CA PRO A 4 -23.03 -6.98 4.00
C PRO A 4 -22.23 -8.20 3.55
N ALA A 5 -22.56 -9.39 4.06
CA ALA A 5 -21.82 -10.63 3.78
C ALA A 5 -21.69 -10.92 2.27
N GLN A 6 -22.77 -10.75 1.51
CA GLN A 6 -22.82 -10.93 0.04
C GLN A 6 -21.82 -10.02 -0.69
N LEU A 7 -21.58 -8.82 -0.16
CA LEU A 7 -20.68 -7.84 -0.76
C LEU A 7 -19.23 -8.14 -0.40
N SER A 8 -18.98 -8.71 0.78
CA SER A 8 -17.69 -9.30 1.15
C SER A 8 -17.34 -10.50 0.24
N GLU A 9 -18.28 -11.43 0.03
CA GLU A 9 -18.11 -12.56 -0.89
C GLU A 9 -17.79 -12.10 -2.33
N LEU A 10 -18.49 -11.06 -2.80
CA LEU A 10 -18.18 -10.45 -4.09
C LEU A 10 -16.74 -9.96 -4.12
N TYR A 11 -16.29 -9.17 -3.14
CA TYR A 11 -14.92 -8.66 -3.12
C TYR A 11 -13.85 -9.76 -2.99
N ILE A 12 -14.13 -10.85 -2.25
CA ILE A 12 -13.27 -12.04 -2.20
C ILE A 12 -13.15 -12.66 -3.60
N SER A 13 -14.26 -12.79 -4.33
CA SER A 13 -14.24 -13.33 -5.70
C SER A 13 -13.46 -12.42 -6.66
N LEU A 14 -13.61 -11.10 -6.54
CA LEU A 14 -12.86 -10.12 -7.33
C LEU A 14 -11.35 -10.21 -7.03
N PHE A 15 -11.00 -10.28 -5.75
CA PHE A 15 -9.61 -10.44 -5.31
C PHE A 15 -8.98 -11.72 -5.87
N SER A 16 -9.69 -12.85 -5.79
CA SER A 16 -9.23 -14.12 -6.37
C SER A 16 -9.03 -14.02 -7.89
N ARG A 17 -9.99 -13.40 -8.59
CA ARG A 17 -9.90 -13.20 -10.04
C ARG A 17 -8.71 -12.34 -10.45
N CYS A 18 -8.47 -11.23 -9.74
CA CYS A 18 -7.34 -10.34 -9.99
C CYS A 18 -5.99 -11.03 -9.77
N THR A 19 -5.93 -12.03 -8.88
CA THR A 19 -4.66 -12.70 -8.55
C THR A 19 -4.40 -13.93 -9.42
N THR A 20 -5.42 -14.50 -10.08
CA THR A 20 -5.30 -15.69 -10.94
C THR A 20 -4.57 -16.85 -10.26
N ASN A 21 -4.68 -16.95 -8.92
CA ASN A 21 -3.90 -17.87 -8.08
C ASN A 21 -2.37 -17.75 -8.18
N ASN A 22 -1.85 -16.66 -8.76
CA ASN A 22 -0.42 -16.36 -8.76
C ASN A 22 -0.04 -15.70 -7.41
N PRO A 23 0.91 -16.27 -6.65
CA PRO A 23 1.30 -15.77 -5.33
C PRO A 23 1.94 -14.38 -5.37
N GLU A 24 2.66 -14.03 -6.43
CA GLU A 24 3.23 -12.69 -6.61
C GLU A 24 2.13 -11.66 -6.84
N ASN A 25 1.19 -11.95 -7.73
CA ASN A 25 0.04 -11.07 -7.97
C ASN A 25 -0.80 -10.92 -6.70
N ARG A 26 -0.94 -12.00 -5.91
CA ARG A 26 -1.59 -11.94 -4.60
C ARG A 26 -0.86 -11.04 -3.61
N LYS A 27 0.47 -11.11 -3.54
CA LYS A 27 1.28 -10.21 -2.70
C LYS A 27 1.10 -8.76 -3.14
N LEU A 28 1.21 -8.53 -4.45
CA LEU A 28 1.10 -7.21 -5.07
C LEU A 28 -0.28 -6.58 -4.83
N VAL A 29 -1.37 -7.29 -5.15
CA VAL A 29 -2.73 -6.79 -4.93
C VAL A 29 -3.00 -6.53 -3.45
N ALA A 30 -2.60 -7.45 -2.56
CA ALA A 30 -2.78 -7.28 -1.13
C ALA A 30 -2.09 -6.01 -0.62
N VAL A 31 -0.78 -5.84 -0.89
CA VAL A 31 -0.03 -4.64 -0.48
C VAL A 31 -0.66 -3.37 -1.05
N THR A 32 -1.06 -3.39 -2.32
CA THR A 32 -1.67 -2.25 -2.99
C THR A 32 -2.97 -1.82 -2.29
N LEU A 33 -3.86 -2.78 -2.01
CA LEU A 33 -5.14 -2.51 -1.35
C LEU A 33 -4.93 -2.08 0.11
N GLU A 34 -3.99 -2.69 0.83
CA GLU A 34 -3.65 -2.30 2.21
C GLU A 34 -3.17 -0.84 2.28
N VAL A 35 -2.29 -0.42 1.36
CA VAL A 35 -1.85 0.98 1.25
C VAL A 35 -3.04 1.91 0.99
N LEU A 36 -3.89 1.57 0.02
CA LEU A 36 -5.05 2.39 -0.34
C LEU A 36 -6.14 2.45 0.75
N ALA A 37 -6.25 1.43 1.61
CA ALA A 37 -7.20 1.42 2.71
C ALA A 37 -6.82 2.42 3.81
N ILE A 38 -5.53 2.63 4.03
CA ILE A 38 -5.01 3.45 5.14
C ILE A 38 -4.66 4.88 4.71
N ILE A 39 -4.27 5.08 3.45
CA ILE A 39 -3.93 6.42 2.95
C ILE A 39 -5.12 7.39 3.09
N ARG A 40 -4.84 8.60 3.55
CA ARG A 40 -5.85 9.65 3.78
C ARG A 40 -5.96 10.68 2.64
N ARG A 41 -5.12 10.53 1.62
CA ARG A 41 -5.09 11.38 0.42
C ARG A 41 -5.06 10.50 -0.83
N PRO A 42 -5.56 10.98 -1.98
CA PRO A 42 -5.33 10.31 -3.25
C PRO A 42 -3.83 10.20 -3.54
N LEU A 43 -3.42 9.06 -4.09
CA LEU A 43 -2.04 8.85 -4.55
C LEU A 43 -1.98 9.04 -6.06
N SER A 44 -0.80 9.42 -6.56
CA SER A 44 -0.48 9.26 -7.97
C SER A 44 -0.22 7.80 -8.31
N ILE A 45 -0.29 7.46 -9.60
CA ILE A 45 -0.01 6.11 -10.07
C ILE A 45 1.44 5.73 -9.73
N ILE A 46 2.35 6.70 -9.87
CA ILE A 46 3.76 6.51 -9.53
C ILE A 46 3.96 6.34 -8.02
N GLU A 47 3.43 7.23 -7.17
CA GLU A 47 3.53 7.10 -5.71
C GLU A 47 3.06 5.71 -5.24
N LEU A 48 1.95 5.22 -5.78
CA LEU A 48 1.43 3.89 -5.44
C LEU A 48 2.37 2.78 -5.92
N ALA A 49 2.86 2.84 -7.17
CA ALA A 49 3.73 1.81 -7.71
C ALA A 49 5.06 1.68 -6.93
N TRP A 50 5.65 2.79 -6.49
CA TRP A 50 6.83 2.78 -5.63
C TRP A 50 6.55 2.18 -4.25
N ALA A 51 5.44 2.59 -3.61
CA ALA A 51 5.04 2.03 -2.32
C ALA A 51 4.81 0.51 -2.41
N VAL A 52 4.19 0.05 -3.49
CA VAL A 52 3.95 -1.38 -3.74
C VAL A 52 5.25 -2.12 -4.01
N ALA A 53 6.18 -1.57 -4.81
CA ALA A 53 7.49 -2.17 -5.01
C ALA A 53 8.22 -2.40 -3.67
N LEU A 54 8.30 -1.37 -2.82
CA LEU A 54 8.89 -1.48 -1.47
C LEU A 54 8.15 -2.45 -0.54
N GLY A 55 6.82 -2.46 -0.59
CA GLY A 55 6.01 -3.35 0.25
C GLY A 55 6.01 -4.80 -0.20
N THR A 56 6.35 -5.06 -1.47
CA THR A 56 6.42 -6.40 -2.07
C THR A 56 7.83 -6.93 -2.20
N ASP A 57 8.84 -6.08 -2.02
CA ASP A 57 10.25 -6.44 -2.23
C ASP A 57 10.69 -7.64 -1.37
N GLN A 58 11.65 -8.36 -1.93
CA GLN A 58 12.33 -9.50 -1.34
C GLN A 58 13.80 -9.13 -1.20
N GLU A 59 14.33 -9.23 0.02
CA GLU A 59 15.74 -9.11 0.44
C GLU A 59 16.74 -8.80 -0.68
N GLY A 60 17.26 -7.57 -0.73
CA GLY A 60 18.43 -7.23 -1.56
C GLY A 60 18.38 -5.89 -2.30
N VAL A 61 17.25 -5.19 -2.32
CA VAL A 61 17.18 -3.84 -2.89
C VAL A 61 17.63 -2.81 -1.86
N THR A 62 18.84 -2.27 -2.05
CA THR A 62 19.38 -1.24 -1.15
C THR A 62 19.37 0.16 -1.75
N ASN A 63 19.05 0.32 -3.04
CA ASN A 63 19.12 1.63 -3.70
C ASN A 63 17.93 1.88 -4.64
N VAL A 64 17.65 3.15 -4.92
CA VAL A 64 16.56 3.66 -5.76
C VAL A 64 16.68 3.13 -7.19
N ALA A 65 17.89 3.02 -7.74
CA ALA A 65 18.08 2.54 -9.11
C ALA A 65 17.69 1.06 -9.28
N ALA A 66 18.02 0.21 -8.30
CA ALA A 66 17.59 -1.18 -8.25
C ALA A 66 16.08 -1.28 -8.03
N LEU A 67 15.53 -0.48 -7.12
CA LEU A 67 14.09 -0.43 -6.85
C LEU A 67 13.28 0.00 -8.08
N ALA A 68 13.76 0.98 -8.84
CA ALA A 68 13.11 1.48 -10.05
C ALA A 68 12.86 0.38 -11.09
N ARG A 69 13.71 -0.66 -11.12
CA ARG A 69 13.55 -1.81 -12.03
C ARG A 69 12.37 -2.71 -11.65
N LEU A 70 11.92 -2.65 -10.41
CA LEU A 70 10.78 -3.41 -9.89
C LEU A 70 9.46 -2.63 -9.95
N VAL A 71 9.53 -1.31 -10.17
CA VAL A 71 8.35 -0.44 -10.24
C VAL A 71 7.62 -0.68 -11.55
N ASP A 72 6.46 -1.31 -11.47
CA ASP A 72 5.57 -1.55 -12.63
C ASP A 72 4.18 -0.92 -12.41
N PRO A 73 4.00 0.35 -12.79
CA PRO A 73 2.75 1.04 -12.56
C PRO A 73 1.58 0.47 -13.38
N HIS A 74 1.86 -0.07 -14.57
CA HIS A 74 0.82 -0.66 -15.43
C HIS A 74 0.31 -1.98 -14.85
N ARG A 75 1.19 -2.86 -14.37
CA ARG A 75 0.80 -4.10 -13.69
C ARG A 75 0.00 -3.80 -12.42
N VAL A 76 0.45 -2.87 -11.59
CA VAL A 76 -0.28 -2.47 -10.37
C VAL A 76 -1.70 -2.02 -10.70
N MET A 77 -1.85 -1.09 -11.64
CA MET A 77 -3.16 -0.54 -11.95
C MET A 77 -4.09 -1.53 -12.65
N SER A 78 -3.57 -2.38 -13.55
CA SER A 78 -4.40 -3.38 -14.25
C SER A 78 -4.98 -4.44 -13.30
N LEU A 79 -4.25 -4.81 -12.25
CA LEU A 79 -4.70 -5.78 -11.24
C LEU A 79 -5.76 -5.20 -10.28
N ILE A 80 -5.72 -3.91 -9.98
CA ILE A 80 -6.63 -3.29 -8.98
C ILE A 80 -7.78 -2.49 -9.60
N GLN A 81 -7.89 -2.42 -10.93
CA GLN A 81 -8.84 -1.54 -11.63
C GLN A 81 -10.29 -1.62 -11.11
N GLN A 82 -10.70 -2.77 -10.56
CA GLN A 82 -12.06 -3.02 -10.06
C GLN A 82 -12.31 -2.42 -8.67
N PHE A 83 -11.26 -2.02 -7.96
CA PHE A 83 -11.31 -1.50 -6.59
C PHE A 83 -11.06 0.00 -6.52
N VAL A 84 -10.55 0.62 -7.59
CA VAL A 84 -10.18 2.03 -7.62
C VAL A 84 -11.14 2.85 -8.47
N ALA A 85 -11.29 4.12 -8.13
CA ALA A 85 -12.01 5.08 -8.98
C ALA A 85 -11.30 5.25 -10.33
N HIS A 86 -12.02 5.77 -11.34
CA HIS A 86 -11.45 5.99 -12.67
C HIS A 86 -10.16 6.83 -12.61
N VAL A 87 -9.11 6.33 -13.26
CA VAL A 87 -7.76 6.92 -13.28
C VAL A 87 -7.41 7.32 -14.72
N ASN A 88 -6.85 8.51 -14.89
CA ASN A 88 -6.29 8.99 -16.15
C ASN A 88 -4.81 8.58 -16.27
N PHE A 89 -4.50 7.64 -17.16
CA PHE A 89 -3.12 7.21 -17.44
C PHE A 89 -2.29 8.24 -18.22
N GLY A 90 -2.92 9.26 -18.81
CA GLY A 90 -2.21 10.35 -19.49
C GLY A 90 -1.45 11.29 -18.54
N ASP A 91 -1.77 11.25 -17.25
CA ASP A 91 -1.04 12.00 -16.21
C ASP A 91 -0.79 11.09 -15.00
N VAL A 92 0.29 10.32 -15.06
CA VAL A 92 0.67 9.35 -14.02
C VAL A 92 1.10 10.00 -12.71
N LYS A 93 1.43 11.31 -12.72
CA LYS A 93 1.86 12.08 -11.54
C LYS A 93 0.69 12.74 -10.81
N LYS A 94 -0.47 12.87 -11.44
CA LYS A 94 -1.69 13.38 -10.80
C LYS A 94 -2.12 12.47 -9.66
N ARG A 95 -2.38 13.07 -8.49
CA ARG A 95 -2.94 12.38 -7.32
C ARG A 95 -4.42 12.08 -7.54
N GLN A 96 -4.72 10.86 -7.96
CA GLN A 96 -6.06 10.45 -8.42
C GLN A 96 -6.46 9.05 -8.00
N VAL A 97 -5.52 8.21 -7.60
CA VAL A 97 -5.78 6.83 -7.19
C VAL A 97 -6.37 6.82 -5.78
N ARG A 98 -7.60 6.32 -5.68
CA ARG A 98 -8.35 6.11 -4.43
C ARG A 98 -9.30 4.93 -4.60
N LEU A 99 -9.68 4.30 -3.50
CA LEU A 99 -10.72 3.27 -3.53
C LEU A 99 -12.04 3.84 -4.05
N VAL A 100 -12.76 3.03 -4.84
CA VAL A 100 -14.03 3.44 -5.47
C VAL A 100 -15.14 3.65 -4.44
N GLN A 101 -15.18 2.83 -3.39
CA GLN A 101 -16.24 2.84 -2.37
C GLN A 101 -15.68 2.57 -0.97
N GLN A 102 -16.36 3.12 0.03
CA GLN A 102 -16.02 2.90 1.44
C GLN A 102 -16.17 1.43 1.86
N SER A 103 -17.09 0.69 1.25
CA SER A 103 -17.27 -0.75 1.46
C SER A 103 -16.03 -1.57 1.09
N VAL A 104 -15.26 -1.15 0.07
CA VAL A 104 -13.99 -1.80 -0.29
C VAL A 104 -12.97 -1.62 0.83
N LYS A 105 -12.91 -0.42 1.44
CA LYS A 105 -12.04 -0.17 2.60
C LYS A 105 -12.44 -1.03 3.79
N GLU A 106 -13.73 -1.15 4.08
CA GLU A 106 -14.24 -2.02 5.14
C GLU A 106 -13.88 -3.49 4.89
N PHE A 107 -14.00 -3.96 3.64
CA PHE A 107 -13.56 -5.30 3.22
C PHE A 107 -12.06 -5.52 3.48
N ILE A 108 -11.20 -4.59 3.05
CA ILE A 108 -9.75 -4.71 3.23
C ILE A 108 -9.37 -4.82 4.72
N ILE A 109 -10.05 -4.03 5.56
CA ILE A 109 -9.78 -4.01 7.01
C ILE A 109 -10.34 -5.25 7.71
N ARG A 110 -11.44 -5.85 7.23
CA ARG A 110 -12.11 -6.93 7.97
C ARG A 110 -11.84 -8.33 7.42
N ASP A 111 -11.99 -8.49 6.12
CA ASP A 111 -12.23 -9.80 5.50
C ASP A 111 -11.17 -10.17 4.45
N MET A 112 -10.36 -9.20 3.98
CA MET A 112 -9.34 -9.48 2.98
C MET A 112 -8.28 -10.44 3.54
N PRO A 113 -7.95 -11.53 2.79
CA PRO A 113 -6.92 -12.47 3.20
C PRO A 113 -5.56 -11.77 3.39
N SER A 114 -5.08 -11.73 4.63
CA SER A 114 -3.75 -11.19 4.93
C SER A 114 -2.67 -12.17 4.45
N ASN A 115 -1.60 -11.64 3.86
CA ASN A 115 -0.39 -12.41 3.55
C ASN A 115 0.61 -12.42 4.73
N ARG A 116 0.29 -11.75 5.86
CA ARG A 116 1.16 -11.73 7.04
C ARG A 116 0.80 -12.89 7.99
N PRO A 117 1.76 -13.79 8.31
CA PRO A 117 1.50 -14.98 9.14
C PRO A 117 1.05 -14.65 10.57
N ASN A 118 1.47 -13.52 11.13
CA ASN A 118 1.24 -13.16 12.54
C ASN A 118 -0.22 -12.82 12.93
N LEU A 119 -1.16 -12.87 11.99
CA LEU A 119 -2.56 -12.49 12.25
C LEU A 119 -3.51 -13.68 12.32
N GLN A 120 -3.10 -14.87 11.86
CA GLN A 120 -3.94 -16.07 11.99
C GLN A 120 -3.99 -16.59 13.44
N ASP A 121 -2.90 -16.46 14.19
CA ASP A 121 -2.80 -16.96 15.57
C ASP A 121 -3.51 -16.09 16.63
N GLN A 122 -3.93 -14.86 16.30
CA GLN A 122 -4.63 -13.98 17.24
C GLN A 122 -6.16 -14.04 17.16
N ALA A 123 -6.71 -14.84 16.25
CA ALA A 123 -8.15 -15.03 16.07
C ALA A 123 -8.85 -15.77 17.25
N ILE A 124 -8.11 -16.20 18.26
CA ILE A 124 -8.65 -16.98 19.40
C ILE A 124 -9.11 -16.07 20.57
N SER A 125 -8.76 -14.78 20.58
CA SER A 125 -9.15 -13.89 21.69
C SER A 125 -10.46 -13.15 21.45
N ARG A 126 -11.42 -13.38 22.37
CA ARG A 126 -12.76 -12.76 22.51
C ARG A 126 -12.72 -11.24 22.61
N THR A 127 -12.29 -10.54 21.57
CA THR A 127 -12.36 -9.09 21.46
C THR A 127 -13.63 -8.70 20.73
N THR A 128 -14.25 -7.60 21.16
CA THR A 128 -15.41 -7.04 20.48
C THR A 128 -15.05 -6.76 19.01
N HIS A 129 -16.02 -6.85 18.10
CA HIS A 129 -15.81 -6.62 16.66
C HIS A 129 -15.06 -5.31 16.36
N GLN A 130 -15.28 -4.29 17.19
CA GLN A 130 -14.59 -3.01 17.14
C GLN A 130 -13.09 -3.10 17.49
N GLY A 131 -12.73 -3.92 18.48
CA GLY A 131 -11.35 -4.16 18.89
C GLY A 131 -10.52 -4.82 17.78
N LEU A 132 -11.08 -5.82 17.10
CA LEU A 132 -10.44 -6.47 15.95
C LEU A 132 -10.18 -5.49 14.80
N ILE A 133 -11.14 -4.62 14.51
CA ILE A 133 -11.00 -3.59 13.47
C ILE A 133 -9.90 -2.59 13.82
N HIS A 134 -9.87 -2.10 15.07
CA HIS A 134 -8.83 -1.19 15.53
C HIS A 134 -7.45 -1.83 15.44
N GLN A 135 -7.32 -3.08 15.89
CA GLN A 135 -6.08 -3.82 15.82
C GLN A 135 -5.61 -4.03 14.37
N ARG A 136 -6.51 -4.47 13.49
CA ARG A 136 -6.19 -4.70 12.09
C ARG A 136 -5.82 -3.40 11.38
N THR A 137 -6.53 -2.31 11.66
CA THR A 137 -6.18 -0.96 11.17
C THR A 137 -4.77 -0.57 11.62
N GLY A 138 -4.46 -0.72 12.91
CA GLY A 138 -3.12 -0.43 13.45
C GLY A 138 -2.02 -1.30 12.81
N SER A 139 -2.31 -2.57 12.53
CA SER A 139 -1.39 -3.45 11.80
C SER A 139 -1.14 -2.99 10.35
N LEU A 140 -2.16 -2.47 9.67
CA LEU A 140 -2.02 -1.94 8.32
C LEU A 140 -1.26 -0.60 8.33
N GLU A 141 -1.52 0.26 9.31
CA GLU A 141 -0.76 1.49 9.55
C GLU A 141 0.72 1.18 9.82
N ALA A 142 1.03 0.21 10.67
CA ALA A 142 2.39 -0.26 10.90
C ALA A 142 3.04 -0.80 9.61
N GLY A 143 2.28 -1.49 8.75
CA GLY A 143 2.74 -1.94 7.44
C GLY A 143 3.09 -0.79 6.50
N LEU A 144 2.31 0.29 6.50
CA LEU A 144 2.62 1.50 5.73
C LEU A 144 3.87 2.20 6.28
N VAL A 145 4.03 2.27 7.60
CA VAL A 145 5.22 2.84 8.24
C VAL A 145 6.47 2.03 7.87
N ASP A 146 6.40 0.70 7.87
CA ASP A 146 7.50 -0.18 7.42
C ASP A 146 7.94 0.13 5.98
N ILE A 147 6.99 0.36 5.07
CA ILE A 147 7.28 0.78 3.69
C ILE A 147 8.04 2.12 3.67
N CYS A 148 7.60 3.10 4.47
CA CYS A 148 8.26 4.39 4.58
C CYS A 148 9.68 4.26 5.17
N ILE A 149 9.86 3.43 6.19
CA ILE A 149 11.18 3.16 6.78
C ILE A 149 12.10 2.54 5.73
N LYS A 150 11.63 1.53 4.99
CA LYS A 150 12.42 0.91 3.90
C LYS A 150 12.86 1.92 2.85
N TYR A 151 12.01 2.87 2.50
CA TYR A 151 12.39 3.96 1.59
C TYR A 151 13.52 4.82 2.15
N LEU A 152 13.43 5.21 3.42
CA LEU A 152 14.42 6.05 4.10
C LEU A 152 15.76 5.32 4.35
N LEU A 153 15.76 3.99 4.32
CA LEU A 153 16.94 3.15 4.49
C LEU A 153 17.66 2.82 3.17
N LEU A 154 17.18 3.34 2.03
CA LEU A 154 17.90 3.21 0.77
C LEU A 154 19.21 4.01 0.81
N ASP A 155 20.26 3.46 0.19
CA ASP A 155 21.65 3.94 0.21
C ASP A 155 21.81 5.40 -0.21
N GLU A 156 20.90 5.95 -1.01
CA GLU A 156 20.87 7.36 -1.40
C GLU A 156 20.66 8.29 -0.21
N PHE A 157 19.86 7.86 0.77
CA PHE A 157 19.59 8.62 1.99
C PHE A 157 20.73 8.39 2.97
N GLY A 158 21.63 9.38 3.08
CA GLY A 158 22.81 9.35 3.95
C GLY A 158 24.15 9.27 3.22
N ARG A 159 24.16 9.07 1.89
CA ARG A 159 25.37 9.15 1.05
C ARG A 159 25.32 10.25 -0.01
N THR A 160 24.13 10.66 -0.42
CA THR A 160 23.92 11.77 -1.34
C THR A 160 23.40 12.96 -0.55
N ASP A 161 24.02 14.13 -0.71
CA ASP A 161 23.46 15.37 -0.18
C ASP A 161 22.11 15.60 -0.84
N LEU A 162 21.03 15.40 -0.07
CA LEU A 162 19.64 15.52 -0.54
C LEU A 162 19.27 16.98 -0.84
N PHE A 163 20.06 17.90 -0.31
CA PHE A 163 19.92 19.34 -0.45
C PHE A 163 21.18 19.89 -1.12
N SER A 164 21.01 20.83 -2.03
CA SER A 164 22.14 21.63 -2.51
C SER A 164 22.73 22.44 -1.34
N GLU A 165 24.03 22.74 -1.37
CA GLU A 165 24.69 23.59 -0.36
C GLU A 165 23.93 24.92 -0.14
N GLU A 166 23.33 25.46 -1.20
CA GLU A 166 22.51 26.68 -1.15
C GLU A 166 21.23 26.53 -0.30
N GLN A 167 20.64 25.33 -0.22
CA GLN A 167 19.44 25.08 0.58
C GLN A 167 19.78 24.91 2.06
N VAL A 168 20.94 24.32 2.37
CA VAL A 168 21.48 24.18 3.73
C VAL A 168 21.90 25.55 4.29
N ALA A 169 22.50 26.40 3.46
CA ALA A 169 22.93 27.75 3.86
C ALA A 169 21.75 28.70 4.21
N ILE A 170 20.54 28.42 3.70
CA ILE A 170 19.35 29.23 3.98
C ILE A 170 18.72 28.85 5.34
N GLU A 171 18.83 27.59 5.79
CA GLU A 171 18.35 27.14 7.11
C GLU A 171 19.26 27.54 8.28
N GLU A 172 20.55 27.78 8.03
CA GLU A 172 21.55 28.19 9.05
C GLU A 172 21.53 29.70 9.36
N LEU A 173 20.71 30.50 8.67
CA LEU A 173 20.59 31.93 8.95
C LEU A 173 19.69 32.16 10.18
N PRO A 174 20.15 32.92 11.20
CA PRO A 174 19.32 33.26 12.33
C PRO A 174 18.11 34.09 11.87
N HIS A 175 16.92 33.67 12.30
CA HIS A 175 15.68 34.43 12.11
C HIS A 175 15.71 35.79 12.82
#